data_AF-A0A7D4Q3E6-F1
#
_entry.id   AF-A0A7D4Q3E6-F1
#
_cell.length_a   1.000
_cell.length_b   1.000
_cell.length_c   1.000
_cell.angle_alpha   90.00
_cell.angle_beta   90.00
_cell.angle_gamma   90.00
#
_symmetry.space_group_name_H-M   'P 1'
#
loop_
_entity.id
_entity.type
_entity.pdbx_description
1 polymer ?
#
loop_
_entity_poly.entity_id
_entity_poly.type
_entity_poly.pdbx_seq_one_letter_code
_entity_poly.pdbx_strand_id
1 'polypeptide(L)'
;MTDERPTRRDLMKPVQLLGLAFGAAIFAGIVTLVSMGFFQQRTAEEAQAAIVLALVIAGVSFIAVLLIMALLLLAVDPADITKQIDKPVLLDDDTDPADKP
;
A
#
# COMPACT_ATOMS: atom_id res chain seq x y z
N MET A 1 -24.41 20.71 -12.31
CA MET A 1 -23.16 19.98 -12.07
C MET A 1 -23.58 18.61 -11.58
N THR A 2 -23.58 17.63 -12.47
CA THR A 2 -24.01 16.25 -12.18
C THR A 2 -22.92 15.58 -11.37
N ASP A 3 -23.22 15.17 -10.13
CA ASP A 3 -22.33 14.39 -9.29
C ASP A 3 -21.91 13.10 -10.01
N GLU A 4 -20.65 13.05 -10.41
CA GLU A 4 -20.04 11.86 -11.00
C GLU A 4 -19.81 10.85 -9.88
N ARG A 5 -20.83 10.00 -9.64
CA ARG A 5 -20.75 8.95 -8.61
C ARG A 5 -19.55 8.06 -8.90
N PRO A 6 -18.61 7.89 -7.95
CA PRO A 6 -17.42 7.07 -8.17
C PRO A 6 -17.86 5.64 -8.51
N THR A 7 -17.31 5.11 -9.60
CA THR A 7 -17.62 3.76 -10.07
C THR A 7 -17.15 2.77 -9.01
N ARG A 8 -17.88 1.68 -8.76
CA ARG A 8 -17.54 0.67 -7.72
C ARG A 8 -16.06 0.23 -7.75
N ARG A 9 -15.46 0.21 -8.94
CA ARG A 9 -14.05 -0.10 -9.17
C ARG A 9 -13.08 0.87 -8.50
N ASP A 10 -13.43 2.15 -8.43
CA ASP A 10 -12.57 3.20 -7.86
C ASP A 10 -12.59 3.16 -6.33
N LEU A 11 -13.68 2.68 -5.72
CA LEU A 11 -13.77 2.39 -4.29
C LEU A 11 -13.01 1.11 -3.89
N MET A 12 -12.89 0.12 -4.78
CA MET A 12 -12.22 -1.14 -4.46
C MET A 12 -10.69 -1.03 -4.41
N LYS A 13 -10.09 -0.12 -5.19
CA LYS A 13 -8.62 0.10 -5.19
C LYS A 13 -8.08 0.55 -3.81
N PRO A 14 -8.65 1.57 -3.14
CA PRO A 14 -8.24 1.95 -1.79
C PRO A 14 -8.42 0.84 -0.77
N VAL A 15 -9.53 0.11 -0.85
CA VAL A 15 -9.83 -1.00 0.07
C VAL A 15 -8.81 -2.13 -0.07
N GLN A 16 -8.32 -2.40 -1.28
CA GLN A 16 -7.29 -3.41 -1.50
C GLN A 16 -5.95 -3.00 -0.88
N LEU A 17 -5.55 -1.72 -0.97
CA LEU A 17 -4.34 -1.21 -0.32
C LEU A 17 -4.45 -1.27 1.21
N LEU A 18 -5.63 -0.93 1.75
CA LEU A 18 -5.91 -1.06 3.18
C LEU A 18 -5.83 -2.53 3.64
N GLY A 19 -6.44 -3.44 2.88
CA GLY A 19 -6.38 -4.88 3.15
C GLY A 19 -4.96 -5.44 3.10
N LEU A 20 -4.15 -4.97 2.15
CA LEU A 20 -2.73 -5.34 2.05
C LEU A 20 -1.93 -4.85 3.26
N ALA A 21 -2.11 -3.59 3.67
CA ALA A 21 -1.47 -3.05 4.87
C ALA A 21 -1.86 -3.85 6.12
N PHE A 22 -3.13 -4.22 6.23
CA PHE A 22 -3.63 -5.04 7.33
C PHE A 22 -3.03 -6.46 7.32
N GLY A 23 -2.89 -7.07 6.15
CA GLY A 23 -2.22 -8.36 5.99
C GLY A 23 -0.75 -8.32 6.45
N ALA A 24 -0.03 -7.25 6.08
CA ALA A 24 1.35 -7.05 6.52
C ALA A 24 1.46 -6.88 8.05
N ALA A 25 0.51 -6.17 8.66
CA ALA A 25 0.45 -5.97 10.11
C ALA A 25 0.21 -7.26 10.88
N ILE A 26 -0.73 -8.08 10.42
CA ILE A 26 -0.98 -9.42 11.00
C ILE A 26 0.27 -10.28 10.88
N PHE A 27 0.90 -10.28 9.71
CA PHE A 27 2.14 -11.04 9.49
C PHE A 27 3.24 -10.62 10.47
N ALA A 28 3.47 -9.31 10.64
CA ALA A 28 4.45 -8.80 11.59
C ALA A 28 4.11 -9.19 13.05
N GLY A 29 2.83 -9.15 13.43
CA GLY A 29 2.38 -9.62 14.75
C GLY A 29 2.67 -11.11 14.97
N ILE A 30 2.38 -11.96 13.98
CA ILE A 30 2.66 -13.40 14.05
C ILE A 30 4.16 -13.66 14.17
N VAL A 31 4.98 -13.00 13.34
CA VAL A 31 6.44 -13.12 13.41
C VAL A 31 6.95 -12.71 14.79
N THR A 32 6.40 -11.65 15.37
CA THR A 32 6.75 -11.19 16.72
C THR A 32 6.45 -12.25 17.78
N LEU A 33 5.26 -12.87 17.74
CA LEU A 33 4.90 -13.97 18.64
C LEU A 33 5.84 -15.17 18.51
N VAL A 34 6.18 -15.55 17.27
CA VAL A 34 7.12 -16.64 16.99
C VAL A 34 8.52 -16.30 17.51
N SER A 35 9.00 -15.09 17.28
CA SER A 35 10.32 -14.63 17.75
C SER A 35 10.43 -14.58 19.27
N MET A 36 9.34 -14.28 19.98
CA MET A 36 9.30 -14.34 21.45
C MET A 36 9.15 -15.76 22.00
N GLY A 37 8.99 -16.76 21.15
CA GLY A 37 8.79 -18.13 21.59
C GLY A 37 7.46 -18.33 22.31
N PHE A 38 6.40 -17.62 21.90
CA PHE A 38 5.06 -17.73 22.50
C PHE A 38 4.55 -19.18 22.60
N PHE A 39 4.94 -20.03 21.65
CA PHE A 39 4.54 -21.45 21.60
C PHE A 39 5.41 -22.39 22.45
N GLN A 40 6.37 -21.87 23.21
CA GLN A 40 7.20 -22.64 24.14
C GLN A 40 6.48 -22.80 25.50
N GLN A 41 6.83 -23.81 26.30
CA GLN A 41 6.30 -23.98 27.67
C GLN A 41 6.75 -22.80 28.57
N ARG A 42 5.97 -21.71 28.57
CA ARG A 42 6.21 -20.46 29.28
C ARG A 42 5.21 -20.27 30.42
N THR A 43 5.59 -19.42 31.37
CA THR A 43 4.65 -18.96 32.41
C THR A 43 3.56 -18.07 31.80
N ALA A 44 2.38 -18.00 32.43
CA ALA A 44 1.25 -17.21 31.92
C ALA A 44 1.61 -15.72 31.73
N GLU A 45 2.50 -15.20 32.56
CA GLU A 45 2.95 -13.80 32.56
C GLU A 45 3.80 -13.46 31.33
N GLU A 46 4.70 -14.36 30.93
CA GLU A 46 5.52 -14.22 29.71
C GLU A 46 4.67 -14.32 28.44
N ALA A 47 3.68 -15.22 28.43
CA ALA A 47 2.74 -15.36 27.32
C ALA A 47 1.91 -14.08 27.13
N GLN A 48 1.47 -13.45 28.21
CA GLN A 48 0.75 -12.18 28.16
C GLN A 48 1.63 -11.06 27.62
N ALA A 49 2.88 -10.93 28.09
CA ALA A 49 3.81 -9.93 27.60
C ALA A 49 4.07 -10.07 26.09
N ALA A 50 4.23 -11.30 25.60
CA ALA A 50 4.41 -11.59 24.18
C ALA A 50 3.18 -11.17 23.34
N ILE A 51 1.96 -11.42 23.83
CA ILE A 51 0.72 -10.98 23.15
C ILE A 51 0.65 -9.46 23.07
N VAL A 52 0.89 -8.75 24.20
CA VAL A 52 0.84 -7.29 24.23
C VAL A 52 1.85 -6.70 23.25
N LEU A 53 3.09 -7.21 23.26
CA LEU A 53 4.13 -6.71 22.38
C LEU A 53 3.84 -7.03 20.90
N ALA A 54 3.30 -8.21 20.59
CA ALA A 54 2.87 -8.55 19.24
C ALA A 54 1.78 -7.61 18.71
N LEU A 55 0.81 -7.23 19.54
CA LEU A 55 -0.23 -6.26 19.16
C LEU A 55 0.34 -4.86 18.92
N VAL A 56 1.29 -4.43 19.75
CA VAL A 56 1.98 -3.13 19.56
C VAL A 56 2.76 -3.12 18.25
N ILE A 57 3.55 -4.17 17.98
CA ILE A 57 4.34 -4.27 16.75
C ILE A 57 3.42 -4.38 15.51
N ALA A 58 2.33 -5.15 15.60
CA ALA A 58 1.32 -5.21 14.54
C ALA A 58 0.72 -3.81 14.27
N GLY A 59 0.36 -3.06 15.31
CA GLY A 59 -0.15 -1.70 15.16
C GLY A 59 0.86 -0.73 14.54
N VAL A 60 2.11 -0.73 15.02
CA VAL A 60 3.16 0.14 14.47
C VAL A 60 3.47 -0.21 13.01
N SER A 61 3.58 -1.50 12.69
CA SER A 61 3.83 -1.94 11.31
C SER A 61 2.68 -1.59 10.36
N PHE A 62 1.42 -1.70 10.80
CA PHE A 62 0.27 -1.25 10.02
C PHE A 62 0.38 0.23 9.63
N ILE A 63 0.66 1.08 10.62
CA ILE A 63 0.82 2.52 10.41
C ILE A 63 2.00 2.78 9.48
N ALA A 64 3.14 2.13 9.69
CA ALA A 64 4.32 2.27 8.84
C ALA A 64 4.02 1.93 7.37
N VAL A 65 3.30 0.82 7.11
CA VAL A 65 2.92 0.44 5.75
C VAL A 65 1.96 1.45 5.12
N LEU A 66 0.96 1.93 5.88
CA LEU A 66 0.07 2.99 5.39
C LEU A 66 0.82 4.27 5.05
N LEU A 67 1.78 4.68 5.89
CA LEU A 67 2.61 5.85 5.63
C LEU A 67 3.45 5.66 4.38
N ILE A 68 4.11 4.50 4.23
CA ILE A 68 4.89 4.19 3.02
C ILE A 68 4.00 4.24 1.77
N MET A 69 2.82 3.60 1.82
CA MET A 69 1.87 3.64 0.70
C MET A 69 1.40 5.05 0.40
N ALA A 70 1.08 5.85 1.42
CA ALA A 70 0.66 7.24 1.25
C ALA A 70 1.77 8.09 0.63
N LEU A 71 3.02 7.91 1.05
CA LEU A 71 4.17 8.60 0.49
C LEU A 71 4.42 8.19 -0.97
N LEU A 72 4.26 6.91 -1.31
CA LEU A 72 4.38 6.43 -2.68
C LEU A 72 3.26 6.97 -3.59
N LEU A 73 2.03 7.04 -3.09
CA LEU A 73 0.91 7.63 -3.83
C LEU A 73 1.05 9.15 -3.98
N LEU A 74 1.69 9.84 -3.04
CA LEU A 74 2.00 11.26 -3.17
C LEU A 74 3.13 11.51 -4.18
N ALA A 75 4.10 10.60 -4.26
CA ALA A 75 5.25 10.71 -5.15
C ALA A 75 4.92 10.32 -6.62
N VAL A 76 3.90 9.49 -6.85
CA VAL A 76 3.49 9.03 -8.17
C VAL A 76 2.18 9.70 -8.57
N ASP A 77 2.20 10.52 -9.63
CA ASP A 77 0.96 11.10 -10.17
C ASP A 77 0.11 9.96 -10.79
N PRO A 78 -1.09 9.68 -10.27
CA PRO A 78 -1.94 8.61 -10.79
C PRO A 78 -2.42 8.90 -12.23
N ALA A 79 -2.37 10.15 -12.69
CA ALA A 79 -2.75 10.53 -14.05
C ALA A 79 -1.79 9.96 -15.11
N ASP A 80 -0.50 9.86 -14.80
CA ASP A 80 0.53 9.37 -15.73
C ASP A 80 0.31 7.91 -16.15
N ILE A 81 -0.29 7.10 -15.28
CA ILE A 81 -0.59 5.67 -15.54
C ILE A 81 -1.83 5.51 -16.45
N THR A 82 -2.70 6.51 -16.50
CA THR A 82 -3.96 6.45 -17.28
C THR A 82 -3.83 6.97 -18.71
N LYS A 83 -2.70 7.58 -19.06
CA LYS A 83 -2.47 8.11 -20.41
C LYS A 83 -2.37 6.95 -21.39
N GLN A 84 -3.39 6.77 -22.23
CA GLN A 84 -3.28 5.87 -23.38
C GLN A 84 -2.16 6.41 -24.28
N ILE A 85 -1.14 5.58 -24.51
CA ILE A 85 -0.07 5.92 -25.44
C ILE A 85 -0.63 5.76 -26.84
N ASP A 86 -1.27 6.84 -27.33
CA ASP A 86 -1.88 6.89 -28.66
C ASP A 86 -0.86 7.22 -29.77
N LYS A 87 0.40 7.46 -29.42
CA LYS A 87 1.47 7.73 -30.40
C LYS A 87 2.43 6.55 -30.52
N PRO A 88 2.88 6.21 -31.74
CA PRO A 88 3.90 5.18 -31.93
C PRO A 88 5.19 5.61 -31.21
N VAL A 89 5.80 4.68 -30.47
CA VAL A 89 6.99 4.87 -29.61
C VAL A 89 8.22 5.44 -30.33
N LEU A 90 8.17 5.57 -31.66
CA LEU A 90 9.25 6.01 -32.53
C LEU A 90 9.10 7.46 -33.03
N LEU A 91 8.05 8.19 -32.66
CA LEU A 91 8.00 9.62 -32.90
C LEU A 91 8.63 10.35 -31.70
N ASP A 92 9.64 11.18 -31.94
CA ASP A 92 10.17 12.09 -30.93
C ASP A 92 9.11 13.13 -30.53
N ASP A 93 9.16 13.62 -29.29
CA ASP A 93 8.18 14.57 -28.74
C ASP A 93 8.20 15.94 -29.43
N ASP A 94 9.25 16.26 -30.19
CA ASP A 94 9.54 17.61 -30.69
C ASP A 94 9.20 17.85 -32.17
N THR A 95 8.47 16.97 -32.86
CA THR A 95 8.07 17.22 -34.26
C THR A 95 6.70 17.89 -34.37
N ASP A 96 6.70 19.20 -34.12
CA ASP A 96 5.63 20.11 -34.55
C ASP A 96 5.54 20.09 -36.10
N PRO A 97 4.39 19.78 -36.72
CA PRO A 97 4.26 19.67 -38.18
C PRO A 97 4.40 21.00 -38.94
N ALA A 98 4.76 22.10 -38.26
CA ALA A 98 4.97 23.42 -38.85
C ALA A 98 6.36 23.65 -39.45
N ASP A 99 7.34 22.76 -39.24
CA ASP A 99 8.68 22.89 -39.84
C ASP A 99 8.87 21.94 -41.02
N LYS A 100 8.44 22.39 -42.20
CA LYS A 100 8.84 21.84 -43.51
C LYS A 100 9.20 23.00 -44.44
N PRO A 101 10.43 23.07 -44.97
CA PRO A 101 10.71 23.85 -46.18
C PRO A 101 10.14 23.19 -47.44
#